data_AF-A0A2W4QK84-F1
#
_entry.id   AF-A0A2W4QK84-F1
#
_cell.length_a   1.000
_cell.length_b   1.000
_cell.length_c   1.000
_cell.angle_alpha   90.00
_cell.angle_beta   90.00
_cell.angle_gamma   90.00
#
_symmetry.space_group_name_H-M   'P 1'
#
loop_
_entity.id
_entity.type
_entity.pdbx_description
1 polymer ?
#
loop_
_entity_poly.entity_id
_entity_poly.type
_entity_poly.pdbx_seq_one_letter_code
_entity_poly.pdbx_strand_id
1 'polypeptide(L)'
;RAGGASGADSGAQAGQAEAGAPEPGDPGGGDVRPVAPIQWTPRSTLLFRDTLGRWLEADPLTATVTPLSAFLTGAVNLTPSPDGSQVLFSKGNRLYVARWDGSEPQLVGENVEAYWDESGQLVVTRRPPETANPNGPAPTP
;
A
#
# COMPACT_ATOMS: atom_id res chain seq x y z
N ARG A 1 39.61 -5.02 -63.46
CA ARG A 1 39.99 -4.20 -62.28
C ARG A 1 38.67 -3.74 -61.66
N ALA A 2 38.32 -4.23 -60.46
CA ALA A 2 37.18 -3.90 -59.56
C ALA A 2 35.76 -3.87 -60.19
N GLY A 3 34.73 -4.61 -59.73
CA GLY A 3 34.15 -4.62 -58.38
C GLY A 3 33.41 -3.29 -58.16
N GLY A 4 32.11 -3.17 -57.86
CA GLY A 4 31.03 -4.07 -57.48
C GLY A 4 29.92 -3.19 -56.87
N ALA A 5 28.70 -3.74 -56.78
CA ALA A 5 27.58 -3.32 -55.93
C ALA A 5 26.92 -1.95 -56.21
N SER A 6 25.66 -1.67 -55.85
CA SER A 6 24.43 -2.40 -55.54
C SER A 6 23.43 -1.31 -55.15
N GLY A 7 22.15 -1.49 -55.49
CA GLY A 7 20.98 -0.99 -54.76
C GLY A 7 20.85 0.51 -54.49
N ALA A 8 19.94 1.17 -55.21
CA ALA A 8 19.31 2.40 -54.76
C ALA A 8 17.82 2.13 -54.47
N ASP A 9 17.47 2.50 -53.25
CA ASP A 9 16.23 2.34 -52.50
C ASP A 9 15.05 3.10 -53.14
N SER A 10 13.85 2.52 -53.11
CA SER A 10 12.60 3.19 -53.49
C SER A 10 11.59 2.89 -52.40
N GLY A 11 11.18 3.96 -51.72
CA GLY A 11 10.33 3.89 -50.54
C GLY A 11 8.96 3.28 -50.79
N ALA A 12 8.40 2.71 -49.73
CA ALA A 12 6.97 2.70 -49.48
C ALA A 12 6.75 2.42 -47.99
N GLN A 13 6.19 3.42 -47.32
CA GLN A 13 5.66 3.37 -45.98
C GLN A 13 4.33 2.60 -46.04
N ALA A 14 4.23 1.44 -45.37
CA ALA A 14 2.96 0.79 -45.08
C ALA A 14 3.11 0.04 -43.75
N GLY A 15 2.29 0.43 -42.78
CA GLY A 15 2.43 0.04 -41.39
C GLY A 15 2.23 -1.44 -41.13
N GLN A 16 2.82 -1.89 -40.03
CA GLN A 16 2.33 -2.97 -39.21
C GLN A 16 2.61 -2.58 -37.76
N ALA A 17 1.52 -2.34 -37.04
CA ALA A 17 1.54 -2.21 -35.59
C ALA A 17 1.92 -3.57 -35.01
N GLU A 18 3.15 -3.70 -34.53
CA GLU A 18 3.45 -4.75 -33.57
C GLU A 18 2.95 -4.27 -32.21
N ALA A 19 1.88 -4.93 -31.76
CA ALA A 19 1.36 -4.82 -30.40
C ALA A 19 2.49 -5.17 -29.43
N GLY A 20 3.13 -4.14 -28.88
CA GLY A 20 4.04 -4.27 -27.75
C GLY A 20 3.30 -4.96 -26.61
N ALA A 21 3.86 -6.09 -26.17
CA ALA A 21 3.44 -6.73 -24.94
C ALA A 21 3.41 -5.69 -23.79
N PRO A 22 2.43 -5.75 -22.87
CA PRO A 22 2.40 -4.83 -21.75
C PRO A 22 3.69 -5.01 -20.93
N GLU A 23 4.47 -3.93 -20.84
CA GLU A 23 5.58 -3.81 -19.91
C GLU A 23 5.07 -4.11 -18.49
N PRO A 24 5.76 -4.96 -17.71
CA PRO A 24 5.36 -5.24 -16.35
C PRO A 24 5.55 -3.99 -15.49
N GLY A 25 4.45 -3.27 -15.26
CA GLY A 25 4.21 -2.40 -14.12
C GLY A 25 5.20 -1.25 -13.95
N ASP A 26 5.06 -0.19 -14.75
CA ASP A 26 5.45 1.14 -14.29
C ASP A 26 4.32 1.66 -13.38
N PRO A 27 4.48 1.73 -12.05
CA PRO A 27 3.44 2.20 -11.14
C PRO A 27 3.37 3.73 -11.20
N GLY A 28 3.18 4.30 -12.38
CA GLY A 28 3.03 5.74 -12.65
C GLY A 28 4.14 6.57 -12.01
N GLY A 29 5.17 6.91 -12.80
CA GLY A 29 6.36 7.70 -12.46
C GLY A 29 6.17 9.04 -11.72
N GLY A 30 5.53 9.02 -10.57
CA GLY A 30 5.61 10.01 -9.52
C GLY A 30 6.78 9.69 -8.61
N ASP A 31 7.35 10.72 -8.01
CA ASP A 31 8.46 10.63 -7.06
C ASP A 31 8.07 9.79 -5.83
N VAL A 32 8.35 8.47 -5.86
CA VAL A 32 8.10 7.56 -4.73
C VAL A 32 9.20 7.79 -3.69
N ARG A 33 8.95 8.70 -2.75
CA ARG A 33 9.82 8.91 -1.59
C ARG A 33 9.24 8.22 -0.37
N PRO A 34 9.94 7.26 0.23
CA PRO A 34 9.45 6.58 1.41
C PRO A 34 9.38 7.53 2.60
N VAL A 35 8.25 7.49 3.29
CA VAL A 35 7.93 8.21 4.52
C VAL A 35 7.56 7.16 5.57
N ALA A 36 8.03 7.39 6.80
CA ALA A 36 7.79 6.51 7.92
C ALA A 36 6.27 6.27 8.20
N PRO A 37 5.89 5.14 8.81
CA PRO A 37 6.78 4.04 9.21
C PRO A 37 7.27 3.24 7.98
N ILE A 38 8.49 2.70 8.09
CA ILE A 38 9.02 1.70 7.17
C ILE A 38 9.16 0.42 7.98
N GLN A 39 8.50 -0.66 7.55
CA GLN A 39 8.47 -1.92 8.28
C GLN A 39 8.58 -3.13 7.35
N TRP A 40 9.19 -4.20 7.85
CA TRP A 40 9.16 -5.50 7.19
C TRP A 40 7.80 -6.15 7.37
N THR A 41 7.38 -6.87 6.34
CA THR A 41 6.15 -7.67 6.36
C THR A 41 6.49 -9.15 6.53
N PRO A 42 5.54 -9.99 6.95
CA PRO A 42 5.70 -11.46 6.93
C PRO A 42 5.99 -12.02 5.52
N ARG A 43 5.73 -11.24 4.46
CA ARG A 43 5.96 -11.60 3.06
C ARG A 43 7.40 -11.30 2.60
N SER A 44 8.29 -10.89 3.50
CA SER A 44 9.67 -10.47 3.19
C SER A 44 9.74 -9.25 2.27
N THR A 45 8.74 -8.39 2.34
CA THR A 45 8.67 -7.10 1.62
C THR A 45 8.75 -5.94 2.61
N LEU A 46 8.94 -4.73 2.08
CA LEU A 46 8.91 -3.48 2.84
C LEU A 46 7.58 -2.77 2.65
N LEU A 47 6.95 -2.38 3.74
CA LEU A 47 5.73 -1.59 3.75
C LEU A 47 6.04 -0.18 4.24
N PHE A 48 5.63 0.82 3.46
CA PHE A 48 5.88 2.23 3.77
C PHE A 48 4.82 3.13 3.14
N ARG A 49 4.86 4.42 3.47
CA ARG A 49 4.01 5.45 2.83
C ARG A 49 4.82 6.32 1.87
N ASP A 50 4.19 6.84 0.83
CA ASP A 50 4.79 7.95 0.07
C ASP A 50 4.41 9.33 0.63
N THR A 51 4.92 10.38 0.00
CA THR A 51 4.61 11.79 0.32
C THR A 51 3.16 12.18 0.06
N LEU A 52 2.43 11.38 -0.71
CA LEU A 52 0.99 11.55 -0.96
C LEU A 52 0.13 10.77 0.05
N GLY A 53 0.75 10.06 1.00
CA GLY A 53 0.07 9.27 2.01
C GLY A 53 -0.54 7.97 1.49
N ARG A 54 -0.12 7.50 0.31
CA ARG A 54 -0.46 6.17 -0.20
C ARG A 54 0.40 5.13 0.52
N TRP A 55 -0.16 3.96 0.80
CA TRP A 55 0.62 2.81 1.27
C TRP A 55 1.15 2.04 0.08
N LEU A 56 2.43 1.68 0.13
CA LEU A 56 3.12 0.92 -0.91
C LEU A 56 3.88 -0.25 -0.27
N GLU A 57 3.95 -1.33 -1.02
CA GLU A 57 4.77 -2.50 -0.73
C GLU A 57 5.91 -2.56 -1.75
N ALA A 58 7.15 -2.63 -1.27
CA ALA A 58 8.33 -2.87 -2.09
C ALA A 58 8.89 -4.25 -1.86
N ASP A 59 9.15 -4.96 -2.95
CA ASP A 59 9.95 -6.17 -2.96
C ASP A 59 11.43 -5.80 -3.19
N PRO A 60 12.30 -5.95 -2.18
CA PRO A 60 13.71 -5.59 -2.30
C PRO A 60 14.50 -6.52 -3.21
N LEU A 61 14.00 -7.73 -3.50
CA LEU A 61 14.69 -8.68 -4.38
C LEU A 61 14.46 -8.33 -5.86
N THR A 62 13.27 -7.85 -6.20
CA THR A 62 12.90 -7.50 -7.58
C THR A 62 12.94 -6.00 -7.86
N ALA A 63 13.15 -5.17 -6.83
CA ALA A 63 13.02 -3.71 -6.88
C ALA A 63 11.64 -3.23 -7.36
N THR A 64 10.61 -4.08 -7.25
CA THR A 64 9.24 -3.75 -7.62
C THR A 64 8.58 -2.99 -6.49
N VAL A 65 7.86 -1.91 -6.81
CA VAL A 65 7.03 -1.16 -5.85
C VAL A 65 5.58 -1.22 -6.30
N THR A 66 4.72 -1.75 -5.46
CA THR A 66 3.30 -1.90 -5.74
C THR A 66 2.49 -1.03 -4.80
N PRO A 67 1.63 -0.12 -5.30
CA PRO A 67 0.69 0.59 -4.45
C PRO A 67 -0.36 -0.37 -3.91
N LEU A 68 -0.69 -0.25 -2.63
CA LEU A 68 -1.86 -0.93 -2.07
C LEU A 68 -3.15 -0.16 -2.44
N SER A 69 -4.29 -0.76 -2.13
CA SER A 69 -5.63 -0.19 -2.35
C SER A 69 -5.71 1.27 -1.92
N ALA A 70 -6.26 2.12 -2.78
CA ALA A 70 -6.49 3.54 -2.50
C ALA A 70 -7.38 3.78 -1.28
N PHE A 71 -8.13 2.77 -0.82
CA PHE A 71 -8.88 2.85 0.43
C PHE A 71 -7.97 3.11 1.64
N LEU A 72 -6.74 2.60 1.59
CA LEU A 72 -5.71 2.79 2.62
C LEU A 72 -5.09 4.19 2.58
N THR A 73 -5.35 5.02 1.56
CA THR A 73 -4.85 6.40 1.55
C THR A 73 -5.41 7.16 2.75
N GLY A 74 -4.51 7.75 3.54
CA GLY A 74 -4.82 8.42 4.81
C GLY A 74 -5.05 7.47 6.00
N ALA A 75 -4.91 6.16 5.82
CA ALA A 75 -4.89 5.21 6.92
C ALA A 75 -3.61 5.34 7.75
N VAL A 76 -3.73 5.09 9.05
CA VAL A 76 -2.63 5.08 10.01
C VAL A 76 -2.59 3.75 10.76
N ASN A 77 -1.44 3.44 11.37
CA ASN A 77 -1.21 2.22 12.16
C ASN A 77 -1.52 0.92 11.39
N LEU A 78 -1.07 0.85 10.14
CA LEU A 78 -1.28 -0.33 9.30
C LEU A 78 -0.41 -1.48 9.81
N THR A 79 -1.05 -2.55 10.27
CA THR A 79 -0.42 -3.68 10.95
C THR A 79 -0.77 -4.97 10.22
N PRO A 80 0.22 -5.64 9.58
CA PRO A 80 0.04 -6.95 8.96
C PRO A 80 -0.45 -8.00 9.98
N SER A 81 -1.32 -8.91 9.54
CA SER A 81 -1.56 -10.15 10.30
C SER A 81 -0.31 -11.05 10.26
N PRO A 82 -0.09 -11.93 11.26
CA PRO A 82 1.07 -12.82 11.29
C PRO A 82 1.19 -13.75 10.07
N ASP A 83 0.06 -14.18 9.51
CA ASP A 83 0.00 -15.00 8.29
C ASP A 83 0.17 -14.18 6.99
N GLY A 84 0.25 -12.85 7.09
CA GLY A 84 0.40 -11.94 5.96
C GLY A 84 -0.82 -11.86 5.02
N SER A 85 -1.97 -12.43 5.40
CA SER A 85 -3.16 -12.47 4.54
C SER A 85 -4.04 -11.22 4.69
N GLN A 86 -3.92 -10.50 5.82
CA GLN A 86 -4.77 -9.38 6.20
C GLN A 86 -3.95 -8.20 6.73
N VAL A 87 -4.60 -7.05 6.80
CA VAL A 87 -4.08 -5.84 7.45
C VAL A 87 -5.14 -5.23 8.35
N LEU A 88 -4.71 -4.82 9.54
CA LEU A 88 -5.47 -4.00 10.47
C LEU A 88 -5.03 -2.54 10.29
N PHE A 89 -5.96 -1.60 10.22
CA PHE A 89 -5.62 -0.18 10.11
C PHE A 89 -6.71 0.73 10.68
N SER A 90 -6.31 1.95 11.03
CA SER A 90 -7.22 2.99 11.51
C SER A 90 -7.44 4.07 10.46
N LYS A 91 -8.69 4.56 10.36
CA LYS A 91 -9.04 5.72 9.54
C LYS A 91 -10.02 6.60 10.32
N GLY A 92 -9.55 7.76 10.78
CA GLY A 92 -10.30 8.56 11.75
C GLY A 92 -10.47 7.81 13.08
N ASN A 93 -11.69 7.75 13.61
CA ASN A 93 -12.05 7.04 14.84
C ASN A 93 -12.49 5.58 14.61
N ARG A 94 -12.32 5.07 13.39
CA ARG A 94 -12.74 3.72 12.98
C ARG A 94 -11.54 2.81 12.78
N LEU A 95 -11.74 1.56 13.16
CA LEU A 95 -10.79 0.48 12.96
C LEU A 95 -11.32 -0.50 11.92
N TYR A 96 -10.46 -0.92 11.01
CA TYR A 96 -10.81 -1.78 9.88
C TYR A 96 -9.84 -2.94 9.75
N VAL A 97 -10.35 -4.07 9.28
CA VAL A 97 -9.55 -5.17 8.75
C VAL A 97 -9.80 -5.26 7.24
N ALA A 98 -8.78 -5.58 6.46
CA ALA A 98 -8.88 -5.79 5.03
C ALA A 98 -7.99 -6.96 4.61
N ARG A 99 -8.13 -7.42 3.36
CA ARG A 99 -7.10 -8.25 2.72
C ARG A 99 -5.77 -7.49 2.71
N TRP A 100 -4.64 -8.21 2.60
CA TRP A 100 -3.30 -7.62 2.59
C TRP A 100 -3.14 -6.42 1.64
N ASP A 101 -3.70 -6.53 0.44
CA ASP A 101 -3.67 -5.47 -0.57
C ASP A 101 -4.53 -4.25 -0.21
N GLY A 102 -5.22 -4.27 0.93
CA GLY A 102 -6.16 -3.25 1.38
C GLY A 102 -7.53 -3.31 0.72
N SER A 103 -7.82 -4.34 -0.08
CA SER A 103 -9.14 -4.57 -0.65
C SER A 103 -10.11 -5.14 0.37
N GLU A 104 -11.41 -5.02 0.07
CA GLU A 104 -12.50 -5.56 0.90
C GLU A 104 -12.44 -5.12 2.38
N PRO A 105 -12.37 -3.81 2.67
CA PRO A 105 -12.31 -3.32 4.05
C PRO A 105 -13.60 -3.64 4.81
N GLN A 106 -13.44 -4.21 5.99
CA GLN A 106 -14.51 -4.55 6.93
C GLN A 106 -14.32 -3.70 8.20
N LEU A 107 -15.40 -3.04 8.62
CA LEU A 107 -15.40 -2.26 9.86
C LEU A 107 -15.34 -3.21 11.06
N VAL A 108 -14.30 -3.06 11.88
CA VAL A 108 -14.17 -3.77 13.17
C VAL A 108 -14.96 -3.02 14.24
N GLY A 109 -14.87 -1.69 14.26
CA GLY A 109 -15.64 -0.85 15.18
C GLY A 109 -15.21 0.60 15.21
N GLU A 110 -15.95 1.39 15.99
CA GLU A 110 -15.67 2.79 16.32
C GLU A 110 -15.18 2.90 17.76
N ASN A 111 -14.16 3.74 18.00
CA ASN A 111 -13.57 3.95 19.33
C ASN A 111 -13.12 2.64 19.99
N VAL A 112 -12.57 1.74 19.18
CA VAL A 112 -11.95 0.48 19.62
C VAL A 112 -10.47 0.50 19.27
N GLU A 113 -9.72 -0.32 19.99
CA GLU A 113 -8.35 -0.69 19.67
C GLU A 113 -8.34 -2.17 19.37
N ALA A 114 -7.46 -2.60 18.47
CA ALA A 114 -7.24 -4.01 18.24
C ALA A 114 -5.78 -4.27 17.86
N TYR A 115 -5.39 -5.52 18.00
CA TYR A 115 -4.09 -6.03 17.57
C TYR A 115 -4.24 -7.51 17.20
N TRP A 116 -3.29 -8.00 16.41
CA TRP A 116 -3.16 -9.43 16.14
C TRP A 116 -2.41 -10.09 17.28
N ASP A 117 -2.95 -11.15 17.86
CA ASP A 117 -2.16 -12.01 18.74
C ASP A 117 -1.22 -12.92 17.92
N GLU A 118 -0.37 -13.68 18.62
CA GLU A 118 0.61 -14.59 18.00
C GLU A 118 -0.03 -15.70 17.16
N SER A 119 -1.30 -16.03 17.41
CA SER A 119 -2.07 -17.01 16.64
C SER A 119 -2.72 -16.42 15.39
N GLY A 120 -2.63 -15.10 15.21
CA GLY A 120 -3.29 -14.36 14.14
C GLY A 120 -4.75 -14.05 14.41
N GLN A 121 -5.22 -14.23 15.64
CA GLN A 121 -6.56 -13.80 16.03
C GLN A 121 -6.58 -12.31 16.33
N LEU A 122 -7.61 -11.62 15.84
CA LEU A 122 -7.81 -10.21 16.13
C LEU A 122 -8.42 -10.04 17.54
N VAL A 123 -7.66 -9.42 18.45
CA VAL A 123 -8.13 -9.07 19.79
C VAL A 123 -8.61 -7.63 19.78
N VAL A 124 -9.88 -7.40 20.11
CA VAL A 124 -10.51 -6.07 20.07
C VAL A 124 -10.89 -5.63 21.49
N THR A 125 -10.46 -4.44 21.88
CA THR A 125 -10.77 -3.82 23.16
C THR A 125 -11.44 -2.46 22.94
N ARG A 126 -12.42 -2.12 23.78
CA ARG A 126 -12.96 -0.75 23.76
C ARG A 126 -11.87 0.20 24.21
N ARG A 127 -11.69 1.30 23.46
CA ARG A 127 -10.89 2.40 23.97
C ARG A 127 -11.65 2.98 25.17
N PRO A 128 -11.01 3.15 26.35
CA PRO A 128 -11.62 3.88 27.43
C PRO A 128 -12.08 5.25 26.89
N PRO A 129 -13.27 5.76 27.27
CA PRO A 129 -13.53 7.16 27.03
C PRO A 129 -12.34 7.91 27.64
N GLU A 130 -11.68 8.78 26.86
CA GLU A 130 -10.68 9.69 27.42
C GLU A 130 -11.33 10.26 28.69
N THR A 131 -10.81 9.89 29.85
CA THR A 131 -11.27 10.48 31.10
C THR A 131 -11.13 11.96 30.88
N ALA A 132 -12.28 12.64 30.86
CA ALA A 132 -12.36 14.08 30.85
C ALA A 132 -11.23 14.58 31.76
N ASN A 133 -10.32 15.32 31.16
CA ASN A 133 -9.15 15.95 31.75
C ASN A 133 -9.23 15.96 33.30
N PRO A 134 -8.31 15.32 34.05
CA PRO A 134 -8.34 15.38 35.52
C PRO A 134 -8.22 16.81 36.07
N ASN A 135 -7.94 17.80 35.20
CA ASN A 135 -7.96 19.23 35.47
C ASN A 135 -9.23 19.96 35.00
N GLY A 136 -10.26 19.25 34.54
CA GLY A 136 -11.58 19.83 34.26
C GLY A 136 -12.29 20.20 35.57
N PRO A 137 -13.05 21.31 35.62
CA PRO A 137 -13.79 21.67 36.83
C PRO A 137 -14.73 20.52 37.20
N ALA A 138 -14.74 20.16 38.49
CA ALA A 138 -15.63 19.13 39.02
C ALA A 138 -17.09 19.44 38.66
N PRO A 139 -17.91 18.44 38.30
CA PRO A 139 -19.33 18.65 38.09
C PRO A 139 -19.96 19.13 39.40
N THR A 140 -20.53 20.33 39.39
CA THR A 140 -21.33 20.87 40.51
C THR A 140 -22.60 20.03 40.71
N PRO A 141 -23.00 19.75 41.97
CA PRO A 141 -24.23 19.03 42.30
C PRO A 141 -25.51 19.80 41.92
#